data_AF-A0A957VN01-F1
#
_entry.id   AF-A0A957VN01-F1
#
_cell.length_a   1.000
_cell.length_b   1.000
_cell.length_c   1.000
_cell.angle_alpha   90.00
_cell.angle_beta   90.00
_cell.angle_gamma   90.00
#
_symmetry.space_group_name_H-M   'P 1'
#
loop_
_entity.id
_entity.type
_entity.pdbx_description
1 polymer ?
#
loop_
_entity_poly.entity_id
_entity_poly.type
_entity_poly.pdbx_seq_one_letter_code
_entity_poly.pdbx_strand_id
1 'polypeptide(L)' 'MRTIMLALIRFYQRFISPGLGSNCRFYPTCSQYTYEAIDKYGVARGGWLGIKRI' A
#
# COMPACT_ATOMS: atom_id res chain seq x y z
N MET A 1 -1.92 -4.85 15.97
CA MET A 1 -1.97 -5.56 14.66
C MET A 1 -1.94 -4.63 13.45
N ARG A 2 -2.61 -3.47 13.46
CA ARG A 2 -2.63 -2.51 12.31
C ARG A 2 -1.23 -1.96 11.96
N THR A 3 -0.39 -1.70 12.96
CA THR A 3 0.94 -1.10 12.83
C THR A 3 1.98 -2.01 12.15
N ILE A 4 1.92 -3.32 12.38
CA ILE A 4 2.90 -4.28 11.81
C ILE A 4 2.72 -4.36 10.29
N MET A 5 1.48 -4.41 9.82
CA MET A 5 1.19 -4.47 8.39
C MET A 5 1.48 -3.14 7.68
N LEU A 6 1.17 -2.01 8.33
CA LEU A 6 1.55 -0.68 7.83
C LEU A 6 3.07 -0.51 7.78
N ALA A 7 3.80 -1.04 8.76
CA ALA A 7 5.25 -1.05 8.79
C ALA A 7 5.84 -1.92 7.67
N LEU A 8 5.28 -3.11 7.42
CA LEU A 8 5.63 -3.97 6.27
C LEU A 8 5.40 -3.26 4.94
N ILE A 9 4.26 -2.58 4.77
CA ILE A 9 3.95 -1.82 3.55
C ILE A 9 4.89 -0.62 3.39
N ARG A 10 5.22 0.08 4.48
CA ARG A 10 6.23 1.16 4.46
C ARG A 10 7.62 0.64 4.16
N PHE A 11 7.99 -0.53 4.68
CA PHE A 11 9.27 -1.17 4.40
C PHE A 11 9.34 -1.57 2.93
N TYR A 12 8.27 -2.17 2.40
CA TYR A 12 8.13 -2.46 0.99
C TYR A 12 8.19 -1.18 0.14
N GLN A 13 7.49 -0.11 0.52
CA GLN A 13 7.62 1.19 -0.15
C GLN A 13 9.06 1.75 -0.05
N ARG A 14 9.74 1.64 1.08
CA ARG A 14 11.09 2.21 1.24
C ARG A 14 12.16 1.42 0.48
N PHE A 15 12.03 0.11 0.38
CA PHE A 15 13.00 -0.77 -0.27
C PHE A 15 12.68 -1.06 -1.73
N ILE A 16 11.40 -1.23 -2.09
CA ILE A 16 10.96 -1.58 -3.45
C ILE A 16 10.53 -0.33 -4.24
N SER A 17 9.88 0.67 -3.63
CA SER A 17 9.44 1.88 -4.36
C SER A 17 10.58 2.71 -5.00
N PRO A 18 11.79 2.86 -4.41
CA PRO A 18 12.87 3.57 -5.10
C PRO A 18 13.42 2.78 -6.30
N GLY A 19 13.28 1.45 -6.32
CA GLY A 19 13.68 0.60 -7.46
C GLY A 19 12.64 0.53 -8.58
N LEU A 20 11.35 0.71 -8.27
CA LEU A 20 10.29 0.69 -9.27
C LEU A 20 10.19 1.99 -10.07
N GLY A 21 10.79 3.09 -9.60
CA GLY A 21 10.61 4.41 -10.20
C GLY A 21 9.15 4.85 -10.24
N SER A 22 8.88 6.06 -10.73
CA SER A 22 7.53 6.61 -10.91
C SER A 22 6.75 5.92 -12.05
N ASN A 23 6.79 4.59 -12.14
CA ASN A 23 6.10 3.79 -13.16
C ASN A 23 4.64 3.50 -12.81
N CYS A 24 4.15 3.93 -11.63
CA CYS A 24 2.74 3.84 -11.31
C CYS A 24 1.95 4.80 -12.20
N ARG A 25 1.28 4.24 -13.21
CA ARG A 25 0.37 4.95 -14.12
C ARG A 25 -0.84 5.58 -13.43
N PHE A 26 -1.15 5.16 -12.19
CA PHE A 26 -2.25 5.67 -11.37
C PHE A 26 -1.70 6.41 -10.15
N TYR A 27 -2.21 7.63 -9.93
CA TYR A 27 -1.91 8.45 -8.76
C TYR A 27 -3.17 8.56 -7.87
N PRO A 28 -3.09 8.31 -6.56
CA PRO A 28 -1.93 7.83 -5.79
C PRO A 28 -1.57 6.38 -6.14
N THR A 29 -0.33 5.98 -5.84
CA THR A 29 0.18 4.63 -6.17
C THR A 29 -0.64 3.54 -5.48
N CYS A 30 -0.63 2.31 -6.03
CA CYS A 30 -1.37 1.18 -5.46
C CYS A 30 -1.00 0.96 -3.99
N SER A 31 0.29 1.08 -3.64
CA SER A 31 0.77 0.93 -2.27
C SER A 31 0.27 2.05 -1.35
N GLN A 32 0.21 3.30 -1.84
CA GLN A 32 -0.31 4.44 -1.09
C GLN A 32 -1.83 4.35 -0.89
N TYR A 33 -2.58 3.95 -1.93
CA TYR A 33 -4.01 3.66 -1.82
C TYR A 33 -4.28 2.54 -0.81
N THR A 34 -3.49 1.46 -0.87
CA THR A 34 -3.62 0.34 0.07
C THR A 34 -3.29 0.79 1.50
N TYR A 35 -2.30 1.67 1.68
CA TYR A 35 -1.97 2.27 2.97
C TYR A 35 -3.14 3.08 3.53
N GLU A 36 -3.72 4.01 2.74
CA GLU A 36 -4.90 4.79 3.15
C GLU A 36 -6.13 3.90 3.42
N ALA A 37 -6.33 2.86 2.61
CA ALA A 37 -7.44 1.94 2.79
C ALA A 37 -7.27 1.09 4.06
N ILE A 38 -6.04 0.68 4.41
CA ILE A 38 -5.74 -0.04 5.66
C ILE A 38 -5.86 0.91 6.86
N ASP A 39 -5.45 2.17 6.70
CA ASP A 39 -5.58 3.20 7.72
C ASP A 39 -7.06 3.47 8.04
N LYS A 40 -7.89 3.70 7.03
CA LYS A 40 -9.34 3.96 7.20
C LYS A 40 -10.17 2.72 7.55
N TYR A 41 -9.99 1.60 6.84
CA TYR A 41 -10.90 0.44 6.93
C TYR A 41 -10.31 -0.76 7.67
N GLY A 42 -9.05 -0.67 8.11
CA GLY A 42 -8.33 -1.79 8.72
C GLY A 42 -7.74 -2.74 7.69
N VAL A 43 -6.91 -3.66 8.16
CA VAL A 43 -6.00 -4.41 7.31
C VAL A 43 -6.69 -5.39 6.35
N ALA A 44 -7.80 -6.00 6.79
CA ALA A 44 -8.58 -6.93 5.99
C ALA A 44 -9.28 -6.24 4.80
N ARG A 45 -10.02 -5.14 5.04
CA ARG A 45 -10.68 -4.38 3.97
C ARG A 45 -9.69 -3.59 3.13
N GLY A 46 -8.68 -2.98 3.74
CA GLY A 46 -7.66 -2.21 3.03
C GLY A 46 -6.81 -3.07 2.12
N GLY A 47 -6.41 -4.27 2.57
CA GLY A 47 -5.72 -5.25 1.74
C GLY A 47 -6.59 -5.75 0.60
N TRP A 48 -7.86 -6.05 0.85
CA TRP A 48 -8.81 -6.46 -0.20
C TRP A 48 -9.02 -5.37 -1.27
N LEU A 49 -9.15 -4.11 -0.87
CA LEU A 49 -9.28 -2.96 -1.77
C LEU A 49 -8.01 -2.72 -2.61
N GLY A 50 -6.84 -2.96 -2.03
CA GLY A 50 -5.55 -2.90 -2.74
C GLY A 50 -5.40 -4.01 -3.77
N ILE A 51 -5.69 -5.26 -3.38
CA ILE A 51 -5.64 -6.44 -4.27
C ILE A 51 -6.67 -6.32 -5.39
N LYS A 52 -7.90 -5.88 -5.09
CA LYS A 52 -8.96 -5.69 -6.10
C LYS A 52 -8.56 -4.71 -7.21
N ARG A 53 -7.52 -3.90 -7.00
CA ARG A 53 -7.10 -2.83 -7.92
C ARG A 53 -5.87 -3.18 -8.77
N ILE A 54 -5.19 -4.29 -8.47
CA ILE A 54 -4.12 -4.90 -9.29
C ILE A 54 -4.77 -5.93 -10.21
#